data_AF-A0A3B9BRM9-F1
#
_entry.id   AF-A0A3B9BRM9-F1
#
_cell.length_a   1.000
_cell.length_b   1.000
_cell.length_c   1.000
_cell.angle_alpha   90.00
_cell.angle_beta   90.00
_cell.angle_gamma   90.00
#
_symmetry.space_group_name_H-M   'P 1'
#
loop_
_entity.id
_entity.type
_entity.pdbx_description
1 polymer ?
#
loop_
_entity_poly.entity_id
_entity_poly.type
_entity_poly.pdbx_seq_one_letter_code
_entity_poly.pdbx_strand_id
1 'polypeptide(L)' 'SSVELMQVLARACGRSSLSDFHHSDITTWKREMADLSGIRFAGLAH' A
#
# COMPACT_ATOMS: atom_id res chain seq x y z
N SER A 1 -13.53 2.71 -7.87
CA SER A 1 -12.73 1.47 -7.98
C SER A 1 -11.52 1.53 -7.05
N SER A 2 -10.97 0.41 -6.54
CA SER A 2 -9.81 0.42 -5.61
C SER A 2 -8.58 1.16 -6.15
N VAL A 3 -8.47 1.25 -7.47
CA VAL A 3 -7.40 1.97 -8.20
C VAL A 3 -7.51 3.48 -8.03
N GLU A 4 -8.71 4.06 -8.14
CA GLU A 4 -8.92 5.52 -8.02
C GLU A 4 -8.59 6.02 -6.61
N LEU A 5 -8.94 5.22 -5.59
CA LEU A 5 -8.63 5.58 -4.21
C LEU A 5 -7.11 5.60 -3.95
N MET A 6 -6.38 4.66 -4.55
CA MET A 6 -4.91 4.62 -4.46
C MET A 6 -4.25 5.73 -5.29
N GLN A 7 -4.88 6.21 -6.38
CA GLN A 7 -4.38 7.38 -7.13
C GLN A 7 -4.46 8.66 -6.30
N VAL A 8 -5.54 8.83 -5.51
CA VAL A 8 -5.66 9.93 -4.54
C VAL A 8 -4.56 9.83 -3.49
N LEU A 9 -4.29 8.63 -2.98
CA LEU A 9 -3.24 8.37 -2.01
C LEU A 9 -1.84 8.69 -2.57
N ALA A 10 -1.56 8.27 -3.81
CA ALA A 10 -0.30 8.59 -4.51
C ALA A 10 -0.05 10.10 -4.51
N ARG A 11 -1.06 10.86 -4.94
CA ARG A 11 -0.97 12.32 -5.00
C ARG A 11 -0.78 12.95 -3.63
N ALA A 12 -1.47 12.46 -2.60
CA ALA A 12 -1.30 12.94 -1.23
C ALA A 12 0.11 12.68 -0.67
N CYS A 13 0.76 11.59 -1.10
CA CYS A 13 2.14 11.26 -0.75
C CYS A 13 3.20 11.92 -1.66
N GLY A 14 2.81 12.79 -2.59
CA GLY A 14 3.74 13.44 -3.53
C GLY A 14 4.19 12.56 -4.70
N ARG A 15 3.51 11.44 -4.95
CA ARG A 15 3.73 10.53 -6.07
C ARG A 15 2.76 10.84 -7.21
N SER A 16 3.17 10.60 -8.46
CA SER A 16 2.39 10.97 -9.66
C SER A 16 1.62 9.78 -10.25
N SER A 17 2.08 8.56 -9.98
CA SER A 17 1.50 7.33 -10.49
C SER A 17 1.40 6.24 -9.40
N LEU A 18 0.52 5.26 -9.59
CA LEU A 18 0.44 4.09 -8.71
C LEU A 18 1.71 3.24 -8.74
N SER A 19 2.36 3.17 -9.90
CA SER A 19 3.64 2.48 -10.11
C SER A 19 4.80 3.14 -9.37
N ASP A 20 4.62 4.38 -8.88
CA ASP A 20 5.64 5.03 -8.07
C ASP A 20 5.67 4.46 -6.65
N PHE A 21 4.64 3.74 -6.18
CA PHE A 21 4.66 3.13 -4.85
C PHE A 21 5.63 1.95 -4.79
N HIS A 22 6.49 1.97 -3.77
CA HIS A 22 7.31 0.83 -3.40
C HIS A 22 6.68 0.09 -2.22
N HIS A 23 7.07 -1.17 -2.00
CA HIS A 23 6.56 -1.98 -0.89
C HIS A 23 6.79 -1.34 0.49
N SER A 24 7.77 -0.44 0.58
CA SER A 24 8.07 0.34 1.78
C SER A 24 7.10 1.48 2.06
N ASP A 25 6.32 1.90 1.07
CA ASP A 25 5.39 3.03 1.17
C ASP A 25 3.98 2.63 1.61
N ILE A 26 3.67 1.33 1.52
CA ILE A 26 2.35 0.79 1.77
C ILE A 26 2.45 -0.30 2.84
N THR A 27 1.53 -0.24 3.80
CA THR A 27 1.38 -1.27 4.82
C THR A 27 -0.04 -1.77 4.86
N THR A 28 -0.26 -3.05 5.12
CA THR A 28 -1.58 -3.68 5.14
C THR A 28 -1.93 -4.29 6.49
N TRP A 29 -3.22 -4.32 6.80
CA TRP A 29 -3.78 -4.94 8.01
C TRP A 29 -4.35 -6.33 7.69
N LYS A 30 -4.27 -6.77 6.44
CA LYS A 30 -4.70 -8.09 5.98
C LYS A 30 -3.48 -8.96 5.76
N ARG A 31 -3.36 -10.02 6.55
CA ARG A 31 -2.20 -10.93 6.51
C ARG A 31 -2.07 -11.64 5.16
N GLU A 32 -3.17 -12.12 4.59
CA GLU A 32 -3.19 -12.70 3.23
C GLU A 32 -2.62 -11.75 2.18
N MET A 33 -2.90 -10.46 2.29
CA MET A 33 -2.41 -9.44 1.36
C MET A 33 -0.92 -9.19 1.59
N ALA A 34 -0.47 -9.19 2.84
CA ALA A 34 0.96 -9.06 3.16
C ALA A 34 1.76 -10.23 2.57
N ASP A 35 1.25 -11.45 2.72
CA ASP A 35 1.91 -12.67 2.24
C ASP A 35 1.93 -12.74 0.70
N LEU A 36 0.82 -12.41 0.04
CA LEU A 36 0.72 -12.46 -1.42
C LEU A 36 1.44 -11.32 -2.13
N SER A 37 1.37 -10.11 -1.58
CA SER A 37 1.92 -8.91 -2.23
C SER A 37 3.27 -8.48 -1.68
N GLY A 38 3.79 -9.10 -0.62
CA GLY A 38 5.09 -8.77 -0.02
C GLY A 38 5.15 -7.38 0.63
N ILE A 39 4.02 -6.71 0.84
CA ILE A 39 3.94 -5.42 1.57
C ILE A 39 3.90 -5.68 3.08
N ARG A 40 4.45 -4.77 3.89
CA ARG A 40 4.56 -4.99 5.33
C ARG A 40 3.19 -5.08 6.01
N PHE A 41 3.02 -6.04 6.90
CA PHE A 41 1.87 -6.12 7.79
C PHE A 41 1.98 -5.06 8.90
N ALA A 42 0.96 -4.23 9.07
CA ALA A 42 0.88 -3.16 10.07
C ALA A 42 -0.05 -3.49 11.26
N GLY A 43 -0.58 -4.71 11.35
CA GLY A 43 -1.22 -5.14 12.59
C GLY A 43 -0.20 -5.23 13.72
N LEU A 44 -0.68 -5.27 14.96
CA LEU A 44 0.15 -5.53 16.14
C LEU A 44 0.94 -6.82 15.92
N ALA A 45 2.19 -6.70 15.48
CA ALA A 45 3.17 -7.75 15.51
C ALA A 45 3.52 -7.93 16.98
N HIS A 46 2.79 -8.84 17.64
CA HIS A 46 3.22 -9.32 18.95
C HIS A 46 4.49 -10.18 18.76
#